data_AF-A0A6A4W936-F1
#
_entry.id   AF-A0A6A4W936-F1
#
_cell.length_a   1.000
_cell.length_b   1.000
_cell.length_c   1.000
_cell.angle_alpha   90.00
_cell.angle_beta   90.00
_cell.angle_gamma   90.00
#
_symmetry.space_group_name_H-M   'P 1'
#
loop_
_entity.id
_entity.type
_entity.pdbx_description
1 polymer ?
#
loop_
_entity_poly.entity_id
_entity_poly.type
_entity_poly.pdbx_seq_one_letter_code
_entity_poly.pdbx_strand_id
1 'polypeptide(L)'
;MAARTGLGLLLYLLAVSNSRARISTESVFATDQAVLEGSPATLRARHCLTDDYTTSEGEEAAAVAAALQRCVQRLERGGLEPACDGVPVVSLLYVCLANSLGQLDGPSTPFNWASFERSQLAYTPVVPTNLLLGDEEPRVLLEGCLRSSDARLTPRQSAVHAHSCWQRTVARQCDVYLYLHDLMDDPGRLRLIHLLADQCPTSPSRCLDAFGAVTDRSWAECSGGMYDGDDLETRYAAEVSRVTCLLQDFTDTETGLLDGPRLRQANIDNSTNVLKRSKMDRVIRQNAMLPDGGSFMDKPLTVHFIPNYSTEAFVRQWAAGSSISCSYMEANRLASQFPDGCTVTA
;
A
#
# COMPACT_ATOMS: atom_id res chain seq x y z
N MET A 1 -25.68 1.16 -25.60
CA MET A 1 -26.26 0.46 -24.42
C MET A 1 -25.19 -0.42 -23.77
N ALA A 2 -24.22 0.17 -23.06
CA ALA A 2 -23.09 -0.58 -22.47
C ALA A 2 -22.52 0.11 -21.21
N ALA A 3 -23.37 0.69 -20.36
CA ALA A 3 -22.96 1.44 -19.17
C ALA A 3 -23.61 0.94 -17.85
N ARG A 4 -24.34 -0.19 -17.87
CA ARG A 4 -25.12 -0.68 -16.71
C ARG A 4 -24.47 -1.84 -15.93
N THR A 5 -23.38 -2.41 -16.40
CA THR A 5 -22.73 -3.57 -15.75
C THR A 5 -21.74 -3.18 -14.65
N GLY A 6 -21.15 -1.97 -14.69
CA GLY A 6 -20.21 -1.50 -13.66
C GLY A 6 -20.87 -1.11 -12.32
N LEU A 7 -22.08 -0.57 -12.36
CA LEU A 7 -22.80 -0.16 -11.14
C LEU A 7 -23.30 -1.36 -10.30
N GLY A 8 -23.62 -2.48 -10.95
CA GLY A 8 -24.10 -3.68 -10.27
C GLY A 8 -23.03 -4.35 -9.40
N LEU A 9 -21.76 -4.31 -9.86
CA LEU A 9 -20.61 -4.88 -9.14
C LEU A 9 -20.28 -4.09 -7.85
N LEU A 10 -20.40 -2.76 -7.92
CA LEU A 10 -20.12 -1.86 -6.80
C LEU A 10 -21.21 -1.93 -5.71
N LEU A 11 -22.47 -2.04 -6.10
CA LEU A 11 -23.62 -2.13 -5.19
C LEU A 11 -23.69 -3.47 -4.42
N TYR A 12 -23.14 -4.56 -4.98
CA TYR A 12 -23.24 -5.89 -4.36
C TYR A 12 -22.10 -6.20 -3.38
N LEU A 13 -20.88 -5.71 -3.61
CA LEU A 13 -19.79 -5.81 -2.63
C LEU A 13 -20.11 -5.02 -1.34
N LEU A 14 -20.92 -3.96 -1.45
CA LEU A 14 -21.50 -3.26 -0.31
C LEU A 14 -22.61 -4.05 0.42
N ALA A 15 -23.22 -5.05 -0.22
CA ALA A 15 -24.29 -5.87 0.38
C ALA A 15 -23.74 -7.11 1.11
N VAL A 16 -22.60 -7.67 0.67
CA VAL A 16 -21.96 -8.83 1.31
C VAL A 16 -21.38 -8.50 2.69
N SER A 17 -21.00 -7.22 2.93
CA SER A 17 -20.47 -6.72 4.20
C SER A 17 -21.47 -6.75 5.38
N ASN A 18 -22.75 -7.02 5.14
CA ASN A 18 -23.77 -7.16 6.19
C ASN A 18 -23.86 -8.57 6.81
N SER A 19 -23.04 -9.53 6.35
CA SER A 19 -23.04 -10.91 6.84
C SER A 19 -21.98 -11.08 7.93
N ARG A 20 -22.40 -10.97 9.20
CA ARG A 20 -21.65 -11.21 10.45
C ARG A 20 -20.39 -12.10 10.35
N ALA A 21 -19.25 -11.50 10.02
CA ALA A 21 -17.94 -11.94 10.49
C ALA A 21 -17.38 -10.79 11.32
N ARG A 22 -16.93 -11.06 12.55
CA ARG A 22 -16.28 -10.05 13.39
C ARG A 22 -15.02 -9.58 12.67
N ILE A 23 -15.12 -8.39 12.06
CA ILE A 23 -14.01 -7.62 11.54
C ILE A 23 -13.05 -7.37 12.71
N SER A 24 -11.83 -7.89 12.62
CA SER A 24 -10.76 -7.40 13.48
C SER A 24 -10.47 -5.95 13.09
N THR A 25 -10.67 -5.03 14.03
CA THR A 25 -10.37 -3.60 13.91
C THR A 25 -8.87 -3.30 13.81
N GLU A 26 -8.01 -4.32 13.78
CA GLU A 26 -6.54 -4.16 13.78
C GLU A 26 -5.94 -3.94 12.39
N SER A 27 -6.76 -3.92 11.32
CA SER A 27 -6.28 -3.65 9.96
C SER A 27 -7.30 -2.91 9.12
N VAL A 28 -6.98 -1.66 8.79
CA VAL A 28 -7.77 -0.78 7.89
C VAL A 28 -8.06 -1.40 6.54
N PHE A 29 -7.19 -2.31 6.11
CA PHE A 29 -7.16 -2.78 4.73
C PHE A 29 -7.61 -4.23 4.57
N ALA A 30 -8.24 -4.81 5.59
CA ALA A 30 -8.79 -6.17 5.56
C ALA A 30 -10.32 -6.13 5.41
N THR A 31 -10.83 -5.18 4.63
CA THR A 31 -12.24 -5.11 4.26
C THR A 31 -12.44 -5.66 2.85
N ASP A 32 -13.63 -6.18 2.56
CA ASP A 32 -14.01 -6.67 1.23
C ASP A 32 -13.90 -5.59 0.13
N GLN A 33 -13.70 -4.32 0.49
CA GLN A 33 -13.46 -3.18 -0.42
C GLN A 33 -12.05 -3.14 -1.02
N ALA A 34 -11.05 -3.81 -0.42
CA ALA A 34 -9.66 -3.77 -0.89
C ALA A 34 -9.46 -4.33 -2.31
N VAL A 35 -10.38 -5.19 -2.78
CA VAL A 35 -10.41 -5.69 -4.17
C VAL A 35 -10.65 -4.57 -5.18
N LEU A 36 -11.38 -3.53 -4.79
CA LEU A 36 -11.85 -2.50 -5.71
C LEU A 36 -10.89 -1.31 -5.80
N GLU A 37 -10.08 -1.07 -4.78
CA GLU A 37 -9.27 0.16 -4.70
C GLU A 37 -8.28 0.31 -5.85
N GLY A 38 -7.67 -0.79 -6.27
CA GLY A 38 -6.72 -0.83 -7.39
C GLY A 38 -7.33 -1.20 -8.74
N SER A 39 -8.66 -1.34 -8.82
CA SER A 39 -9.32 -1.76 -10.06
C SER A 39 -9.28 -0.64 -11.11
N PRO A 40 -9.26 -0.97 -12.42
CA PRO A 40 -9.32 0.06 -13.46
C PRO A 40 -10.56 0.95 -13.37
N ALA A 41 -11.71 0.45 -12.89
CA ALA A 41 -12.89 1.28 -12.71
C ALA A 41 -12.65 2.37 -11.65
N THR A 42 -12.05 2.00 -10.51
CA THR A 42 -11.73 2.92 -9.41
C THR A 42 -10.63 3.90 -9.80
N LEU A 43 -9.54 3.42 -10.39
CA LEU A 43 -8.44 4.29 -10.83
C LEU A 43 -8.92 5.30 -11.89
N ARG A 44 -9.82 4.89 -12.81
CA ARG A 44 -10.44 5.82 -13.78
C ARG A 44 -11.29 6.88 -13.10
N ALA A 45 -12.14 6.47 -12.15
CA ALA A 45 -13.00 7.39 -11.41
C ALA A 45 -12.21 8.41 -10.58
N ARG A 46 -10.98 8.05 -10.18
CA ARG A 46 -10.03 8.90 -9.44
C ARG A 46 -9.06 9.65 -10.35
N HIS A 47 -9.24 9.61 -11.68
CA HIS A 47 -8.35 10.25 -12.65
C HIS A 47 -6.87 9.81 -12.56
N CYS A 48 -6.65 8.55 -12.17
CA CYS A 48 -5.32 7.94 -11.97
C CYS A 48 -4.99 6.89 -13.04
N LEU A 49 -5.66 6.94 -14.20
CA LEU A 49 -5.29 6.17 -15.39
C LEU A 49 -4.85 7.13 -16.48
N THR A 50 -3.90 6.70 -17.30
CA THR A 50 -3.46 7.50 -18.44
C THR A 50 -4.61 7.69 -19.43
N ASP A 51 -4.67 8.83 -20.12
CA ASP A 51 -5.73 9.11 -21.11
C ASP A 51 -5.73 8.09 -22.26
N ASP A 52 -4.57 7.52 -22.58
CA ASP A 52 -4.40 6.45 -23.56
C ASP A 52 -4.81 5.06 -23.03
N TYR A 53 -5.21 4.95 -21.75
CA TYR A 53 -5.94 3.79 -21.24
C TYR A 53 -7.39 3.78 -21.76
N THR A 54 -7.49 3.64 -23.07
CA THR A 54 -8.42 2.64 -23.60
C THR A 54 -8.11 1.36 -22.85
N THR A 55 -9.10 0.65 -22.31
CA THR A 55 -8.89 -0.76 -21.98
C THR A 55 -8.23 -1.35 -23.21
N SER A 56 -6.91 -1.58 -23.17
CA SER A 56 -6.20 -1.97 -24.38
C SER A 56 -6.97 -3.15 -24.93
N GLU A 57 -7.41 -3.04 -26.18
CA GLU A 57 -8.25 -3.99 -26.91
C GLU A 57 -7.53 -5.35 -27.13
N GLY A 58 -6.59 -5.69 -26.25
CA GLY A 58 -5.84 -6.93 -26.22
C GLY A 58 -6.63 -8.02 -25.49
N GLU A 59 -6.58 -9.21 -26.07
CA GLU A 59 -7.21 -10.43 -25.57
C GLU A 59 -6.86 -10.72 -24.10
N GLU A 60 -5.66 -10.34 -23.64
CA GLU A 60 -5.21 -10.55 -22.26
C GLU A 60 -5.99 -9.71 -21.23
N ALA A 61 -6.21 -8.41 -21.47
CA ALA A 61 -6.98 -7.55 -20.56
C ALA A 61 -8.46 -8.00 -20.48
N ALA A 62 -9.02 -8.40 -21.61
CA ALA A 62 -10.37 -8.99 -21.68
C ALA A 62 -10.44 -10.33 -20.94
N ALA A 63 -9.41 -11.17 -21.04
CA ALA A 63 -9.31 -12.44 -20.32
C ALA A 63 -9.28 -12.23 -18.79
N VAL A 64 -8.53 -11.23 -18.30
CA VAL A 64 -8.50 -10.87 -16.88
C VAL A 64 -9.87 -10.36 -16.41
N ALA A 65 -10.51 -9.47 -17.16
CA ALA A 65 -11.86 -8.98 -16.83
C ALA A 65 -12.90 -10.11 -16.80
N ALA A 66 -12.84 -11.03 -17.77
CA ALA A 66 -13.74 -12.18 -17.82
C ALA A 66 -13.48 -13.17 -16.68
N ALA A 67 -12.22 -13.42 -16.33
CA ALA A 67 -11.85 -14.25 -15.19
C ALA A 67 -12.36 -13.65 -13.87
N LEU A 68 -12.20 -12.34 -13.67
CA LEU A 68 -12.73 -11.63 -12.52
C LEU A 68 -14.25 -11.81 -12.40
N GLN A 69 -14.98 -11.61 -13.50
CA GLN A 69 -16.43 -11.78 -13.50
C GLN A 69 -16.86 -13.21 -13.17
N ARG A 70 -16.20 -14.23 -13.73
CA ARG A 70 -16.49 -15.64 -13.42
C ARG A 70 -16.24 -15.94 -11.94
N CYS A 71 -15.12 -15.48 -11.40
CA CYS A 71 -14.78 -15.68 -10.00
C CYS A 71 -15.76 -15.01 -9.05
N VAL A 72 -16.19 -13.78 -9.34
CA VAL A 72 -17.25 -13.11 -8.56
C VAL A 72 -18.52 -13.94 -8.57
N GLN A 73 -18.99 -14.38 -9.75
CA GLN A 73 -20.18 -15.23 -9.87
C GLN A 73 -20.03 -16.57 -9.13
N ARG A 74 -18.83 -17.15 -9.12
CA ARG A 74 -18.54 -18.39 -8.38
C ARG A 74 -18.68 -18.19 -6.88
N LEU A 75 -18.10 -17.11 -6.35
CA LEU A 75 -18.19 -16.77 -4.93
C LEU A 75 -19.63 -16.43 -4.53
N GLU A 76 -20.38 -15.75 -5.38
CA GLU A 76 -21.81 -15.43 -5.18
C GLU A 76 -22.67 -16.69 -5.07
N ARG A 77 -22.41 -17.71 -5.89
CA ARG A 77 -23.14 -19.00 -5.84
C ARG A 77 -22.84 -19.79 -4.57
N GLY A 78 -21.76 -19.49 -3.86
CA GLY A 78 -21.32 -20.24 -2.68
C GLY A 78 -20.92 -21.69 -3.01
N GLY A 79 -21.06 -22.58 -2.02
CA GLY A 79 -20.62 -23.97 -2.15
C GLY A 79 -19.10 -24.08 -2.24
N LEU A 80 -18.42 -23.30 -1.39
CA LEU A 80 -16.98 -23.44 -1.16
C LEU A 80 -16.73 -24.63 -0.22
N GLU A 81 -15.52 -25.16 -0.27
CA GLU A 81 -15.11 -26.24 0.62
C GLU A 81 -15.10 -25.76 2.08
N PRO A 82 -15.41 -26.64 3.06
CA PRO A 82 -15.38 -26.27 4.48
C PRO A 82 -14.03 -25.69 4.94
N ALA A 83 -12.94 -26.04 4.26
CA ALA A 83 -11.61 -25.48 4.51
C ALA A 83 -11.50 -23.97 4.22
N CYS A 84 -12.46 -23.41 3.49
CA CYS A 84 -12.57 -21.99 3.18
C CYS A 84 -13.48 -21.21 4.15
N ASP A 85 -14.07 -21.86 5.16
CA ASP A 85 -14.95 -21.21 6.11
C ASP A 85 -14.21 -20.13 6.91
N GLY A 86 -14.78 -18.92 6.93
CA GLY A 86 -14.21 -17.75 7.62
C GLY A 86 -13.04 -17.06 6.89
N VAL A 87 -12.68 -17.51 5.69
CA VAL A 87 -11.65 -16.85 4.87
C VAL A 87 -12.22 -15.55 4.27
N PRO A 88 -11.46 -14.43 4.28
CA PRO A 88 -11.88 -13.19 3.64
C PRO A 88 -12.21 -13.39 2.15
N VAL A 89 -13.32 -12.81 1.69
CA VAL A 89 -13.81 -12.95 0.30
C VAL A 89 -12.76 -12.47 -0.71
N VAL A 90 -12.03 -11.40 -0.39
CA VAL A 90 -10.91 -10.90 -1.18
C VAL A 90 -9.83 -11.95 -1.45
N SER A 91 -9.47 -12.75 -0.44
CA SER A 91 -8.44 -13.78 -0.61
C SER A 91 -8.94 -14.95 -1.46
N LEU A 92 -10.22 -15.33 -1.28
CA LEU A 92 -10.87 -16.34 -2.12
C LEU A 92 -10.92 -15.91 -3.60
N LEU A 93 -11.21 -14.63 -3.84
CA LEU A 93 -11.21 -14.05 -5.17
C LEU A 93 -9.83 -14.09 -5.82
N TYR A 94 -8.77 -13.73 -5.11
CA TYR A 94 -7.40 -13.76 -5.63
C TYR A 94 -6.93 -15.17 -6.00
N VAL A 95 -7.27 -16.17 -5.19
CA VAL A 95 -6.98 -17.58 -5.52
C VAL A 95 -7.77 -18.03 -6.74
N CYS A 96 -9.06 -17.68 -6.83
CA CYS A 96 -9.86 -17.98 -8.02
C CYS A 96 -9.30 -17.34 -9.29
N LEU A 97 -8.90 -16.07 -9.23
CA LEU A 97 -8.27 -15.35 -10.33
C LEU A 97 -6.98 -16.03 -10.76
N ALA A 98 -6.12 -16.38 -9.80
CA ALA A 98 -4.86 -17.04 -10.08
C ALA A 98 -5.06 -18.41 -10.76
N ASN A 99 -6.03 -19.21 -10.32
CA ASN A 99 -6.40 -20.45 -11.02
C ASN A 99 -6.96 -20.17 -12.43
N SER A 100 -7.86 -19.18 -12.57
CA SER A 100 -8.49 -18.83 -13.85
C SER A 100 -7.50 -18.37 -14.91
N LEU A 101 -6.39 -17.76 -14.48
CA LEU A 101 -5.37 -17.16 -15.34
C LEU A 101 -4.14 -18.06 -15.52
N GLY A 102 -4.19 -19.32 -15.07
CA GLY A 102 -3.05 -20.24 -15.16
C GLY A 102 -1.81 -19.72 -14.41
N GLN A 103 -2.03 -19.02 -13.31
CA GLN A 103 -0.98 -18.58 -12.39
C GLN A 103 -0.74 -19.62 -11.29
N LEU A 104 -1.70 -20.52 -11.11
CA LEU A 104 -1.63 -21.70 -10.25
C LEU A 104 -1.97 -22.93 -11.11
N ASP A 105 -1.00 -23.85 -11.26
CA ASP A 105 -1.18 -25.10 -12.02
C ASP A 105 -1.42 -26.32 -11.11
N GLY A 106 -1.60 -26.11 -9.80
CA GLY A 106 -1.84 -27.17 -8.81
C GLY A 106 -1.48 -26.77 -7.37
N PRO A 107 -1.85 -27.59 -6.36
CA PRO A 107 -1.59 -27.30 -4.93
C PRO A 107 -0.10 -27.13 -4.59
N SER A 108 0.76 -27.87 -5.27
CA SER A 108 2.20 -27.93 -5.01
C SER A 108 3.04 -27.20 -6.07
N THR A 109 2.41 -26.71 -7.14
CA THR A 109 3.12 -25.99 -8.20
C THR A 109 3.38 -24.56 -7.73
N PRO A 110 4.62 -24.06 -7.81
CA PRO A 110 4.92 -22.68 -7.45
C PRO A 110 4.03 -21.68 -8.21
N PHE A 111 3.67 -20.59 -7.54
CA PHE A 111 2.94 -19.50 -8.18
C PHE A 111 3.73 -18.93 -9.37
N ASN A 112 3.08 -18.83 -10.52
CA ASN A 112 3.70 -18.37 -11.76
C ASN A 112 3.69 -16.83 -11.83
N TRP A 113 4.73 -16.23 -11.25
CA TRP A 113 4.94 -14.77 -11.23
C TRP A 113 5.00 -14.14 -12.63
N ALA A 114 5.55 -14.83 -13.63
CA ALA A 114 5.61 -14.31 -15.00
C ALA A 114 4.23 -14.25 -15.66
N SER A 115 3.36 -15.24 -15.40
CA SER A 115 1.96 -15.20 -15.84
C SER A 115 1.19 -14.08 -15.14
N PHE A 116 1.45 -13.90 -13.84
CA PHE A 116 0.88 -12.80 -13.06
C PHE A 116 1.30 -11.42 -13.59
N GLU A 117 2.59 -11.19 -13.79
CA GLU A 117 3.13 -9.92 -14.30
C GLU A 117 2.48 -9.55 -15.65
N ARG A 118 2.46 -10.49 -16.61
CA ARG A 118 1.80 -10.27 -17.92
C ARG A 118 0.33 -9.87 -17.75
N SER A 119 -0.40 -10.60 -16.90
CA SER A 119 -1.82 -10.32 -16.65
C SER A 119 -2.03 -8.92 -16.05
N GLN A 120 -1.19 -8.51 -15.10
CA GLN A 120 -1.34 -7.22 -14.42
C GLN A 120 -0.93 -6.04 -15.30
N LEU A 121 0.17 -6.17 -16.05
CA LEU A 121 0.60 -5.13 -16.99
C LEU A 121 -0.41 -4.92 -18.11
N ALA A 122 -1.08 -5.98 -18.58
CA ALA A 122 -2.17 -5.87 -19.54
C ALA A 122 -3.44 -5.24 -18.93
N TYR A 123 -3.74 -5.54 -17.65
CA TYR A 123 -5.01 -5.14 -17.03
C TYR A 123 -4.99 -3.74 -16.38
N THR A 124 -3.86 -3.31 -15.80
CA THR A 124 -3.77 -2.07 -15.00
C THR A 124 -2.49 -1.28 -15.33
N PRO A 125 -2.45 -0.53 -16.44
CA PRO A 125 -1.36 0.41 -16.70
C PRO A 125 -1.56 1.65 -15.82
N VAL A 126 -0.62 1.83 -14.89
CA VAL A 126 -0.65 2.89 -13.88
C VAL A 126 -0.08 4.19 -14.47
N VAL A 127 -0.58 5.34 -14.02
CA VAL A 127 -0.03 6.66 -14.37
C VAL A 127 1.40 6.81 -13.81
N PRO A 128 2.38 7.24 -14.63
CA PRO A 128 3.72 7.57 -14.15
C PRO A 128 3.63 8.67 -13.10
N THR A 129 4.26 8.48 -11.95
CA THR A 129 4.30 9.48 -10.87
C THR A 129 5.73 9.93 -10.70
N ASN A 130 6.02 11.11 -11.24
CA ASN A 130 7.33 11.72 -11.14
C ASN A 130 7.39 12.55 -9.85
N LEU A 131 8.37 12.26 -8.98
CA LEU A 131 9.04 13.31 -8.20
C LEU A 131 10.43 12.88 -7.69
N LEU A 132 10.68 11.58 -7.42
CA LEU A 132 11.96 11.10 -6.88
C LEU A 132 12.47 9.77 -7.47
N LEU A 133 11.66 9.04 -8.24
CA LEU A 133 11.97 7.65 -8.64
C LEU A 133 12.09 7.44 -10.17
N GLY A 134 12.11 8.53 -10.95
CA GLY A 134 12.01 8.44 -12.41
C GLY A 134 10.63 7.97 -12.84
N ASP A 135 10.44 7.74 -14.14
CA ASP A 135 9.29 6.99 -14.63
C ASP A 135 9.37 5.56 -14.07
N GLU A 136 8.90 5.32 -12.85
CA GLU A 136 8.82 3.95 -12.34
C GLU A 136 7.81 3.21 -13.21
N GLU A 137 8.35 2.47 -14.17
CA GLU A 137 7.57 1.56 -14.97
C GLU A 137 6.74 0.68 -14.01
N PRO A 138 5.47 0.39 -14.31
CA PRO A 138 4.64 -0.56 -13.55
C PRO A 138 5.36 -1.87 -13.17
N ARG A 139 6.38 -2.25 -13.94
CA ARG A 139 7.34 -3.33 -13.65
C ARG A 139 8.12 -3.16 -12.35
N VAL A 140 8.64 -1.98 -12.03
CA VAL A 140 9.39 -1.72 -10.79
C VAL A 140 8.52 -1.95 -9.55
N LEU A 141 7.25 -1.51 -9.62
CA LEU A 141 6.26 -1.72 -8.57
C LEU A 141 5.90 -3.21 -8.42
N LEU A 142 5.73 -3.93 -9.54
CA LEU A 142 5.51 -5.39 -9.55
C LEU A 142 6.70 -6.16 -8.98
N GLU A 143 7.93 -5.78 -9.34
CA GLU A 143 9.14 -6.36 -8.77
C GLU A 143 9.23 -6.11 -7.26
N GLY A 144 8.75 -4.95 -6.78
CA GLY A 144 8.59 -4.68 -5.36
C GLY A 144 7.66 -5.69 -4.66
N CYS A 145 6.53 -6.04 -5.29
CA CYS A 145 5.65 -7.09 -4.79
C CYS A 145 6.30 -8.48 -4.77
N LEU A 146 7.05 -8.83 -5.82
CA LEU A 146 7.80 -10.08 -5.88
C LEU A 146 8.87 -10.15 -4.79
N ARG A 147 9.74 -9.13 -4.70
CA ARG A 147 10.86 -9.08 -3.73
C ARG A 147 10.39 -9.04 -2.28
N SER A 148 9.19 -8.54 -2.02
CA SER A 148 8.62 -8.45 -0.67
C SER A 148 7.83 -9.69 -0.26
N SER A 149 7.59 -10.65 -1.16
CA SER A 149 6.88 -11.89 -0.82
C SER A 149 7.65 -12.71 0.21
N ASP A 150 6.99 -13.12 1.30
CA ASP A 150 7.60 -14.00 2.30
C ASP A 150 7.90 -15.37 1.66
N ALA A 151 9.16 -15.80 1.75
CA ALA A 151 9.63 -17.04 1.13
C ALA A 151 8.95 -18.31 1.69
N ARG A 152 8.24 -18.20 2.82
CA ARG A 152 7.52 -19.31 3.47
C ARG A 152 6.08 -19.47 2.97
N LEU A 153 5.58 -18.55 2.14
CA LEU A 153 4.21 -18.63 1.62
C LEU A 153 4.04 -19.87 0.74
N THR A 154 2.95 -20.60 0.95
CA THR A 154 2.54 -21.67 0.03
C THR A 154 2.08 -21.09 -1.31
N PRO A 155 1.99 -21.86 -2.40
CA PRO A 155 1.63 -21.30 -3.70
C PRO A 155 0.32 -20.49 -3.72
N ARG A 156 -0.70 -20.95 -2.98
CA ARG A 156 -1.98 -20.23 -2.84
C ARG A 156 -1.83 -18.94 -2.04
N GLN A 157 -1.05 -18.97 -0.98
CA GLN A 157 -0.74 -17.76 -0.21
C GLN A 157 0.06 -16.76 -1.06
N SER A 158 1.01 -17.24 -1.89
CA SER A 158 1.72 -16.40 -2.86
C SER A 158 0.78 -15.75 -3.88
N ALA A 159 -0.27 -16.44 -4.31
CA ALA A 159 -1.32 -15.85 -5.16
C ALA A 159 -2.09 -14.73 -4.42
N VAL A 160 -2.50 -14.97 -3.17
CA VAL A 160 -3.15 -13.93 -2.34
C VAL A 160 -2.23 -12.73 -2.17
N HIS A 161 -0.95 -12.96 -1.86
CA HIS A 161 0.06 -11.91 -1.72
C HIS A 161 0.22 -11.12 -3.01
N ALA A 162 0.44 -11.79 -4.15
CA ALA A 162 0.71 -11.15 -5.44
C ALA A 162 -0.43 -10.19 -5.83
N HIS A 163 -1.67 -10.69 -5.86
CA HIS A 163 -2.83 -9.88 -6.25
C HIS A 163 -3.13 -8.78 -5.23
N SER A 164 -3.09 -9.08 -3.92
CA SER A 164 -3.31 -8.09 -2.87
C SER A 164 -2.26 -6.98 -2.91
N CYS A 165 -1.00 -7.36 -3.08
CA CYS A 165 0.12 -6.42 -3.15
C CYS A 165 -0.04 -5.48 -4.32
N TRP A 166 -0.33 -6.02 -5.51
CA TRP A 166 -0.52 -5.21 -6.71
C TRP A 166 -1.68 -4.24 -6.58
N GLN A 167 -2.87 -4.72 -6.19
CA GLN A 167 -4.07 -3.88 -6.05
C GLN A 167 -3.87 -2.73 -5.07
N ARG A 168 -3.19 -2.97 -3.94
CA ARG A 168 -2.86 -1.91 -2.99
C ARG A 168 -1.82 -0.96 -3.53
N THR A 169 -0.77 -1.49 -4.15
CA THR A 169 0.35 -0.68 -4.67
C THR A 169 -0.15 0.30 -5.72
N VAL A 170 -1.00 -0.12 -6.65
CA VAL A 170 -1.55 0.80 -7.67
C VAL A 170 -2.51 1.83 -7.08
N ALA A 171 -3.32 1.43 -6.08
CA ALA A 171 -4.17 2.38 -5.34
C ALA A 171 -3.33 3.43 -4.59
N ARG A 172 -2.19 3.02 -4.03
CA ARG A 172 -1.25 3.93 -3.37
C ARG A 172 -0.52 4.83 -4.34
N GLN A 173 -0.16 4.32 -5.51
CA GLN A 173 0.42 5.15 -6.54
C GLN A 173 -0.54 6.26 -6.97
N CYS A 174 -1.83 5.95 -7.06
CA CYS A 174 -2.89 6.95 -7.27
C CYS A 174 -2.97 7.96 -6.11
N ASP A 175 -2.91 7.51 -4.85
CA ASP A 175 -2.87 8.43 -3.69
C ASP A 175 -1.68 9.39 -3.77
N VAL A 176 -0.50 8.88 -4.12
CA VAL A 176 0.72 9.68 -4.30
C VAL A 176 0.58 10.65 -5.47
N TYR A 177 0.00 10.22 -6.60
CA TYR A 177 -0.27 11.09 -7.74
C TYR A 177 -1.16 12.26 -7.34
N LEU A 178 -2.30 11.96 -6.72
CA LEU A 178 -3.27 12.97 -6.27
C LEU A 178 -2.66 13.89 -5.20
N TYR A 179 -1.83 13.36 -4.30
CA TYR A 179 -1.08 14.17 -3.34
C TYR A 179 -0.20 15.22 -4.02
N LEU A 180 0.64 14.79 -4.97
CA LEU A 180 1.61 15.65 -5.63
C LEU A 180 0.98 16.74 -6.49
N HIS A 181 -0.27 16.55 -6.89
CA HIS A 181 -1.04 17.50 -7.69
C HIS A 181 -2.06 18.32 -6.88
N ASP A 182 -2.05 18.18 -5.55
CA ASP A 182 -3.01 18.86 -4.65
C ASP A 182 -4.49 18.50 -4.95
N LEU A 183 -4.72 17.25 -5.35
CA LEU A 183 -6.03 16.67 -5.73
C LEU A 183 -6.44 15.53 -4.79
N MET A 184 -5.88 15.46 -3.58
CA MET A 184 -6.12 14.36 -2.65
C MET A 184 -7.60 14.20 -2.31
N ASP A 185 -8.14 13.02 -2.59
CA ASP A 185 -9.52 12.65 -2.27
C ASP A 185 -9.64 12.07 -0.85
N ASP A 186 -10.87 11.89 -0.38
CA ASP A 186 -11.17 11.37 0.95
C ASP A 186 -10.59 9.97 1.20
N PRO A 187 -10.70 8.99 0.28
CA PRO A 187 -10.06 7.69 0.45
C PRO A 187 -8.54 7.77 0.60
N GLY A 188 -7.85 8.55 -0.24
CA GLY A 188 -6.41 8.74 -0.13
C GLY A 188 -6.04 9.38 1.20
N ARG A 189 -6.75 10.44 1.61
CA ARG A 189 -6.52 11.15 2.87
C ARG A 189 -6.71 10.24 4.09
N LEU A 190 -7.79 9.46 4.12
CA LEU A 190 -8.06 8.51 5.19
C LEU A 190 -6.92 7.49 5.34
N ARG A 191 -6.38 6.98 4.23
CA ARG A 191 -5.29 6.01 4.30
C ARG A 191 -3.95 6.64 4.73
N LEU A 192 -3.70 7.90 4.41
CA LEU A 192 -2.53 8.62 4.94
C LEU A 192 -2.65 8.88 6.45
N ILE A 193 -3.85 9.26 6.92
CA ILE A 193 -4.16 9.36 8.36
C ILE A 193 -3.82 8.05 9.07
N HIS A 194 -4.33 6.93 8.55
CA HIS A 194 -4.08 5.61 9.12
C HIS A 194 -2.61 5.22 9.15
N LEU A 195 -1.86 5.56 8.10
CA LEU A 195 -0.41 5.35 8.07
C LEU A 195 0.30 6.19 9.13
N LEU A 196 -0.09 7.46 9.32
CA LEU A 196 0.51 8.30 10.36
C LEU A 196 0.13 7.81 11.78
N ALA A 197 -1.09 7.31 11.96
CA ALA A 197 -1.69 6.88 13.24
C ALA A 197 -1.43 5.40 13.63
N ASP A 198 -0.24 4.86 13.36
CA ASP A 198 0.24 3.53 13.81
C ASP A 198 -0.17 2.28 13.02
N GLN A 199 -0.96 2.38 11.95
CA GLN A 199 -1.54 1.16 11.36
C GLN A 199 -0.63 0.47 10.34
N CYS A 200 0.63 0.88 10.25
CA CYS A 200 1.65 0.26 9.41
C CYS A 200 3.00 0.10 10.15
N PRO A 201 3.79 -0.95 9.91
CA PRO A 201 5.12 -1.11 10.53
C PRO A 201 6.17 -0.05 10.17
N THR A 202 5.92 0.79 9.17
CA THR A 202 6.70 1.99 8.83
C THR A 202 6.03 3.29 9.29
N SER A 203 4.91 3.20 10.02
CA SER A 203 4.26 4.33 10.65
C SER A 203 5.22 5.07 11.57
N PRO A 204 5.08 6.41 11.67
CA PRO A 204 5.86 7.22 12.58
C PRO A 204 5.89 6.69 14.00
N SER A 205 4.74 6.42 14.63
CA SER A 205 4.68 5.82 15.97
C SER A 205 5.52 4.54 16.13
N ARG A 206 5.63 3.68 15.12
CA ARG A 206 6.39 2.41 15.19
C ARG A 206 7.88 2.56 14.97
N CYS A 207 8.29 3.63 14.28
CA CYS A 207 9.68 3.95 14.01
C CYS A 207 10.25 4.97 15.02
N LEU A 208 9.40 5.84 15.56
CA LEU A 208 9.75 6.98 16.42
C LEU A 208 9.88 6.65 17.91
N ASP A 209 9.56 5.43 18.37
CA ASP A 209 9.95 4.99 19.72
C ASP A 209 11.47 5.19 19.97
N ALA A 210 12.29 5.11 18.91
CA ALA A 210 13.73 5.37 18.98
C ALA A 210 14.07 6.86 19.15
N PHE A 211 13.16 7.78 18.83
CA PHE A 211 13.35 9.23 18.90
C PHE A 211 12.66 9.88 20.09
N GLY A 212 11.63 9.27 20.67
CA GLY A 212 11.14 9.71 21.99
C GLY A 212 12.22 9.62 23.07
N ALA A 213 13.24 8.77 22.86
CA ALA A 213 14.46 8.72 23.67
C ALA A 213 15.48 9.85 23.38
N VAL A 214 15.31 10.59 22.27
CA VAL A 214 16.21 11.67 21.83
C VAL A 214 15.61 13.05 22.04
N THR A 215 14.30 13.17 21.85
CA THR A 215 13.57 14.44 21.99
C THR A 215 12.90 14.59 23.34
N ASP A 216 12.98 13.56 24.20
CA ASP A 216 12.24 13.43 25.47
C ASP A 216 10.72 13.65 25.32
N ARG A 217 10.19 13.61 24.09
CA ARG A 217 8.76 13.74 23.79
C ARG A 217 8.15 12.39 23.47
N SER A 218 7.06 12.08 24.14
CA SER A 218 6.23 10.91 23.89
C SER A 218 5.17 11.21 22.82
N TRP A 219 4.70 10.14 22.16
CA TRP A 219 3.54 10.22 21.27
C TRP A 219 2.32 10.83 21.99
N ALA A 220 2.13 10.50 23.27
CA ALA A 220 1.02 11.01 24.08
C ALA A 220 1.09 12.53 24.29
N GLU A 221 2.27 13.09 24.57
CA GLU A 221 2.47 14.54 24.71
C GLU A 221 2.20 15.26 23.40
N CYS A 222 2.72 14.74 22.29
CA CYS A 222 2.46 15.29 20.96
C CYS A 222 1.03 15.02 20.45
N SER A 223 0.25 14.18 21.12
CA SER A 223 -1.17 13.95 20.81
C SER A 223 -2.11 14.85 21.63
N GLY A 224 -1.62 15.46 22.71
CA GLY A 224 -2.43 16.25 23.64
C GLY A 224 -2.95 17.55 23.01
N GLY A 225 -4.26 17.76 23.03
CA GLY A 225 -4.88 19.02 22.60
C GLY A 225 -4.98 19.23 21.08
N MET A 226 -4.61 18.25 20.26
CA MET A 226 -4.86 18.30 18.82
C MET A 226 -6.34 17.99 18.56
N TYR A 227 -7.01 18.91 17.86
CA TYR A 227 -8.43 18.80 17.51
C TYR A 227 -8.64 17.64 16.52
N ASP A 228 -9.32 16.58 16.97
CA ASP A 228 -9.84 15.49 16.13
C ASP A 228 -11.20 15.94 15.60
N GLY A 229 -11.19 16.83 14.61
CA GLY A 229 -12.40 17.30 13.95
C GLY A 229 -13.10 16.17 13.20
N ASP A 230 -14.39 16.36 12.88
CA ASP A 230 -15.15 15.32 12.16
C ASP A 230 -14.72 15.17 10.69
N ASP A 231 -14.06 16.18 10.10
CA ASP A 231 -13.62 16.15 8.70
C ASP A 231 -12.20 15.60 8.53
N LEU A 232 -11.95 14.93 7.38
CA LEU A 232 -10.69 14.25 7.12
C LEU A 232 -9.51 15.21 6.93
N GLU A 233 -9.72 16.44 6.48
CA GLU A 233 -8.64 17.42 6.27
C GLU A 233 -8.02 17.81 7.59
N THR A 234 -8.87 18.17 8.54
CA THR A 234 -8.46 18.53 9.90
C THR A 234 -7.76 17.37 10.60
N ARG A 235 -8.30 16.14 10.44
CA ARG A 235 -7.68 14.93 11.01
C ARG A 235 -6.31 14.64 10.41
N TYR A 236 -6.14 14.80 9.09
CA TYR A 236 -4.84 14.63 8.45
C TYR A 236 -3.83 15.69 8.93
N ALA A 237 -4.24 16.95 9.01
CA ALA A 237 -3.39 18.02 9.55
C ALA A 237 -2.98 17.77 11.01
N ALA A 238 -3.88 17.22 11.83
CA ALA A 238 -3.59 16.82 13.21
C ALA A 238 -2.54 15.70 13.27
N GLU A 239 -2.65 14.66 12.44
CA GLU A 239 -1.64 13.58 12.39
C GLU A 239 -0.28 14.08 11.91
N VAL A 240 -0.24 14.96 10.89
CA VAL A 240 1.01 15.60 10.44
C VAL A 240 1.64 16.44 11.56
N SER A 241 0.82 17.21 12.28
CA SER A 241 1.26 18.04 13.41
C SER A 241 1.83 17.21 14.55
N ARG A 242 1.21 16.06 14.86
CA ARG A 242 1.68 15.12 15.88
C ARG A 242 3.09 14.61 15.59
N VAL A 243 3.33 14.17 14.37
CA VAL A 243 4.66 13.70 13.95
C VAL A 243 5.66 14.85 13.90
N THR A 244 5.23 16.03 13.47
CA THR A 244 6.07 17.24 13.47
C THR A 244 6.51 17.64 14.89
N CYS A 245 5.62 17.55 15.88
CA CYS A 245 5.97 17.77 17.30
C CYS A 245 7.06 16.81 17.80
N LEU A 246 7.02 15.54 17.38
CA LEU A 246 8.05 14.55 17.74
C LEU A 246 9.40 14.86 17.10
N LEU A 247 9.39 15.50 15.94
CA LEU A 247 10.59 15.85 15.18
C LEU A 247 11.12 17.26 15.47
N GLN A 248 10.43 18.06 16.29
CA GLN A 248 10.73 19.48 16.47
C GLN A 248 12.17 19.77 16.94
N ASP A 249 12.85 18.86 17.64
CA ASP A 249 14.26 19.09 18.05
C ASP A 249 15.25 18.92 16.89
N PHE A 250 14.80 18.33 15.79
CA PHE A 250 15.49 18.28 14.50
C PHE A 250 14.97 19.36 13.55
N THR A 251 14.10 20.25 13.99
CA THR A 251 13.58 21.35 13.19
C THR A 251 14.27 22.64 13.60
N ASP A 252 14.82 23.36 12.64
CA ASP A 252 15.28 24.71 12.85
C ASP A 252 14.06 25.61 13.14
N THR A 253 14.00 26.20 14.34
CA THR A 253 12.82 26.94 14.81
C THR A 253 12.57 28.25 14.07
N GLU A 254 13.59 28.81 13.41
CA GLU A 254 13.48 30.08 12.67
C GLU A 254 12.99 29.85 11.24
N THR A 255 13.41 28.74 10.62
CA THR A 255 13.18 28.45 9.20
C THR A 255 12.19 27.31 8.96
N GLY A 256 11.88 26.49 9.98
CA GLY A 256 11.04 25.30 9.87
C GLY A 256 11.71 24.12 9.13
N LEU A 257 13.00 24.25 8.82
CA LEU A 257 13.76 23.27 8.03
C LEU A 257 14.17 22.08 8.89
N LEU A 258 14.19 20.89 8.28
CA LEU A 258 14.62 19.66 8.94
C LEU A 258 16.16 19.54 8.89
N ASP A 259 16.80 19.44 10.05
CA ASP A 259 18.17 18.97 10.23
C ASP A 259 18.22 17.45 10.08
N GLY A 260 18.16 17.03 8.82
CA GLY A 260 18.23 15.64 8.42
C GLY A 260 19.51 14.91 8.90
N PRO A 261 20.72 15.50 8.80
CA PRO A 261 21.93 14.86 9.32
C PRO A 261 21.82 14.54 10.80
N ARG A 262 21.32 15.47 11.62
CA ARG A 262 21.11 15.25 13.05
C ARG A 262 20.04 14.20 13.32
N LEU A 263 18.93 14.21 12.57
CA LEU A 263 17.89 13.18 12.65
C LEU A 263 18.45 11.79 12.38
N ARG A 264 19.26 11.65 11.31
CA ARG A 264 19.88 10.37 10.95
C ARG A 264 20.87 9.90 12.00
N GLN A 265 21.71 10.80 12.50
CA GLN A 265 22.69 10.48 13.53
C GLN A 265 22.01 10.02 14.82
N ALA A 266 20.95 10.72 15.25
CA ALA A 266 20.15 10.35 16.41
C ALA A 266 19.54 8.94 16.29
N ASN A 267 19.06 8.54 15.11
CA ASN A 267 18.57 7.17 14.85
C ASN A 267 19.69 6.12 14.99
N ILE A 268 20.92 6.46 14.59
CA ILE A 268 22.07 5.55 14.68
C ILE A 268 22.48 5.35 16.15
N ASP A 269 22.55 6.44 16.91
CA ASP A 269 23.11 6.45 18.26
C ASP A 269 22.16 5.86 19.31
N ASN A 270 20.84 6.08 19.16
CA ASN A 270 19.87 5.78 20.21
C ASN A 270 19.00 4.54 19.95
N SER A 271 19.05 3.97 18.74
CA SER A 271 18.26 2.79 18.42
C SER A 271 18.99 1.50 18.81
N THR A 272 18.58 0.91 19.94
CA THR A 272 19.07 -0.40 20.41
C THR A 272 18.49 -1.57 19.60
N ASN A 273 17.39 -1.33 18.88
CA ASN A 273 16.74 -2.32 18.02
C ASN A 273 17.20 -2.15 16.57
N VAL A 274 18.08 -3.04 16.12
CA VAL A 274 18.67 -3.03 14.76
C VAL A 274 17.60 -3.00 13.66
N LEU A 275 16.47 -3.69 13.84
CA LEU A 275 15.38 -3.71 12.85
C LEU A 275 14.64 -2.37 12.80
N LYS A 276 14.34 -1.75 13.94
CA LYS A 276 13.74 -0.40 13.98
C LYS A 276 14.69 0.63 13.38
N ARG A 277 15.98 0.58 13.74
CA ARG A 277 17.04 1.44 13.19
C ARG A 277 17.10 1.37 11.67
N SER A 278 17.12 0.15 11.11
CA SER A 278 17.21 -0.08 9.66
C SER A 278 15.97 0.43 8.92
N LYS A 279 14.77 0.23 9.47
CA LYS A 279 13.53 0.77 8.90
C LYS A 279 13.55 2.30 8.86
N MET A 280 13.97 2.94 9.94
CA MET A 280 14.02 4.40 10.01
C MET A 280 15.12 4.99 9.09
N ASP A 281 16.31 4.39 9.03
CA ASP A 281 17.35 4.84 8.08
C ASP A 281 16.85 4.74 6.64
N ARG A 282 16.06 3.71 6.31
CA ARG A 282 15.39 3.60 5.02
C ARG A 282 14.37 4.73 4.79
N VAL A 283 13.51 5.03 5.77
CA VAL A 283 12.54 6.14 5.69
C VAL A 283 13.26 7.48 5.44
N ILE A 284 14.31 7.78 6.21
CA ILE A 284 15.08 9.02 6.06
C ILE A 284 15.71 9.09 4.67
N ARG A 285 16.37 8.02 4.21
CA ARG A 285 17.00 7.96 2.88
C ARG A 285 15.99 8.13 1.74
N GLN A 286 14.83 7.50 1.84
CA GLN A 286 13.83 7.51 0.77
C GLN A 286 13.07 8.84 0.67
N ASN A 287 12.88 9.55 1.79
CA ASN A 287 11.97 10.69 1.86
C ASN A 287 12.68 12.03 2.10
N ALA A 288 13.93 12.04 2.56
CA ALA A 288 14.66 13.27 2.88
C ALA A 288 16.01 13.41 2.15
N MET A 289 16.43 12.39 1.40
CA MET A 289 17.74 12.37 0.77
C MET A 289 17.65 12.16 -0.74
N LEU A 290 18.49 12.88 -1.49
CA LEU A 290 18.69 12.66 -2.92
C LEU A 290 19.79 11.61 -3.11
N PRO A 291 19.59 10.62 -4.00
CA PRO A 291 20.69 9.76 -4.44
C PRO A 291 21.66 10.59 -5.31
N ASP A 292 22.97 10.41 -5.11
CA ASP A 292 23.99 10.95 -6.02
C ASP A 292 24.00 10.15 -7.32
N GLY A 293 22.98 10.36 -8.16
CA GLY A 293 22.90 9.86 -9.55
C GLY A 293 23.14 8.35 -9.73
N GLY A 294 22.90 7.53 -8.71
CA GLY A 294 23.22 6.10 -8.70
C GLY A 294 22.06 5.23 -8.25
N SER A 295 21.99 4.02 -8.79
CA SER A 295 21.04 2.96 -8.40
C SER A 295 21.05 2.73 -6.90
N PHE A 296 19.85 2.62 -6.30
CA PHE A 296 19.62 2.32 -4.88
C PHE A 296 20.25 1.00 -4.40
N MET A 297 20.68 0.13 -5.31
CA MET A 297 20.93 -1.29 -5.03
C MET A 297 22.41 -1.66 -4.80
N ASP A 298 23.39 -0.94 -5.37
CA ASP A 298 24.75 -1.52 -5.55
C ASP A 298 25.94 -0.67 -5.06
N LYS A 299 25.73 0.51 -4.47
CA LYS A 299 26.83 1.32 -3.91
C LYS A 299 26.49 1.86 -2.52
N PRO A 300 27.49 2.10 -1.64
CA PRO A 300 27.29 3.00 -0.52
C PRO A 300 26.97 4.38 -1.11
N LEU A 301 25.69 4.68 -1.23
CA LEU A 301 25.23 5.98 -1.69
C LEU A 301 25.79 7.03 -0.73
N THR A 302 26.72 7.84 -1.23
CA THR A 302 26.83 9.20 -0.75
C THR A 302 25.46 9.83 -1.02
N VAL A 303 24.81 10.26 0.04
CA VAL A 303 23.43 10.76 0.02
C VAL A 303 23.45 12.13 0.65
N HIS A 304 22.86 13.11 -0.03
CA HIS A 304 22.72 14.46 0.47
C HIS A 304 21.27 14.73 0.86
N PHE A 305 21.06 15.47 1.93
CA PHE A 305 19.73 15.92 2.31
C PHE A 305 19.18 16.90 1.28
N ILE A 306 17.88 16.81 1.01
CA ILE A 306 17.18 17.76 0.15
C ILE A 306 17.34 19.16 0.78
N PRO A 307 17.95 20.14 0.08
CA PRO A 307 18.09 21.49 0.60
C PRO A 307 16.72 22.13 0.84
N ASN A 308 16.58 22.92 1.91
CA ASN A 308 15.36 23.65 2.27
C ASN A 308 14.12 22.76 2.47
N TYR A 309 14.33 21.50 2.86
CA TYR A 309 13.24 20.57 3.10
C TYR A 309 12.62 20.79 4.49
N SER A 310 11.35 21.19 4.52
CA SER A 310 10.65 21.44 5.79
C SER A 310 10.31 20.14 6.51
N THR A 311 10.16 20.22 7.84
CA THR A 311 9.74 19.05 8.64
C THR A 311 8.36 18.56 8.22
N GLU A 312 7.44 19.48 7.92
CA GLU A 312 6.11 19.14 7.42
C GLU A 312 6.18 18.42 6.06
N ALA A 313 6.99 18.91 5.13
CA ALA A 313 7.20 18.27 3.83
C ALA A 313 7.76 16.85 4.00
N PHE A 314 8.70 16.66 4.93
CA PHE A 314 9.21 15.34 5.28
C PHE A 314 8.14 14.40 5.81
N VAL A 315 7.29 14.85 6.74
CA VAL A 315 6.21 14.01 7.30
C VAL A 315 5.21 13.62 6.23
N ARG A 316 4.81 14.56 5.38
CA ARG A 316 3.87 14.27 4.28
C ARG A 316 4.49 13.33 3.25
N GLN A 317 5.76 13.51 2.91
CA GLN A 317 6.49 12.62 2.00
C GLN A 317 6.69 11.24 2.59
N TRP A 318 7.00 11.15 3.89
CA TRP A 318 7.03 9.87 4.60
C TRP A 318 5.69 9.15 4.45
N ALA A 319 4.56 9.83 4.72
CA ALA A 319 3.25 9.23 4.56
C ALA A 319 3.02 8.70 3.14
N ALA A 320 3.36 9.50 2.12
CA ALA A 320 3.27 9.10 0.72
C ALA A 320 4.19 7.92 0.36
N GLY A 321 5.50 8.04 0.63
CA GLY A 321 6.52 7.04 0.24
C GLY A 321 6.46 5.73 1.04
N SER A 322 6.04 5.77 2.30
CA SER A 322 5.88 4.56 3.11
C SER A 322 4.61 3.77 2.80
N SER A 323 3.62 4.37 2.13
CA SER A 323 2.35 3.71 1.81
C SER A 323 2.53 2.46 0.93
N ILE A 324 3.51 2.47 0.03
CA ILE A 324 3.86 1.32 -0.82
C ILE A 324 4.45 0.18 0.04
N SER A 325 5.40 0.50 0.93
CA SER A 325 5.98 -0.50 1.84
C SER A 325 4.93 -1.13 2.77
N CYS A 326 3.94 -0.35 3.21
CA CYS A 326 2.81 -0.87 3.99
C CYS A 326 1.99 -1.90 3.19
N SER A 327 1.75 -1.61 1.91
CA SER A 327 1.00 -2.48 1.01
C SER A 327 1.63 -3.88 0.91
N TYR A 328 2.96 -3.93 0.87
CA TYR A 328 3.72 -5.19 0.84
C TYR A 328 3.55 -6.02 2.11
N MET A 329 3.65 -5.37 3.27
CA MET A 329 3.57 -6.06 4.56
C MET A 329 2.17 -6.58 4.84
N GLU A 330 1.14 -5.81 4.47
CA GLU A 330 -0.24 -6.23 4.63
C GLU A 330 -0.64 -7.34 3.67
N ALA A 331 -0.13 -7.31 2.44
CA ALA A 331 -0.32 -8.40 1.48
C ALA A 331 0.25 -9.71 2.04
N ASN A 332 1.44 -9.67 2.63
CA ASN A 332 2.02 -10.83 3.33
C ASN A 332 1.16 -11.28 4.53
N ARG A 333 0.67 -10.32 5.34
CA ARG A 333 -0.20 -10.62 6.48
C ARG A 333 -1.48 -11.33 6.02
N LEU A 334 -2.16 -10.79 5.00
CA LEU A 334 -3.37 -11.36 4.41
C LEU A 334 -3.10 -12.75 3.82
N ALA A 335 -2.00 -12.89 3.08
CA ALA A 335 -1.58 -14.15 2.48
C ALA A 335 -1.30 -15.23 3.51
N SER A 336 -0.56 -14.91 4.58
CA SER A 336 -0.21 -15.87 5.64
C SER A 336 -1.42 -16.41 6.42
N GLN A 337 -2.55 -15.71 6.36
CA GLN A 337 -3.81 -16.12 6.98
C GLN A 337 -4.65 -17.02 6.07
N PHE A 338 -4.29 -17.16 4.79
CA PHE A 338 -5.03 -18.01 3.86
C PHE A 338 -4.77 -19.50 4.17
N PRO A 339 -5.82 -20.31 4.41
CA PRO A 339 -5.64 -21.72 4.75
C PRO A 339 -5.12 -22.54 3.58
N ASP A 340 -4.12 -23.39 3.82
CA ASP A 340 -3.53 -24.25 2.79
C ASP A 340 -4.55 -25.20 2.16
N GLY A 341 -5.53 -25.65 2.95
CA GLY A 341 -6.59 -26.57 2.50
C GLY A 341 -7.72 -25.90 1.72
N CYS A 342 -7.81 -24.57 1.69
CA CYS A 342 -8.87 -23.88 0.96
C CYS A 342 -8.55 -23.82 -0.54
N THR A 343 -9.43 -24.37 -1.38
CA THR A 343 -9.29 -24.30 -2.84
C THR A 343 -10.48 -23.60 -3.48
N VAL A 344 -10.19 -22.73 -4.44
CA VAL A 344 -11.22 -21.98 -5.19
C VAL A 344 -10.90 -22.07 -6.67
N THR A 345 -11.64 -22.90 -7.40
CA THR A 345 -11.56 -22.99 -8.86
C THR A 345 -12.57 -22.06 -9.52
N ALA A 346 -12.22 -21.60 -10.73
CA ALA A 346 -13.03 -20.71 -11.58
C ALA A 346 -14.41 -21.27 -11.92
#